data_AF-A0A257A254-F1
#
_entry.id   AF-A0A257A254-F1
#
_cell.length_a   1.000
_cell.length_b   1.000
_cell.length_c   1.000
_cell.angle_alpha   90.00
_cell.angle_beta   90.00
_cell.angle_gamma   90.00
#
_symmetry.space_group_name_H-M   'P 1'
#
loop_
_entity.id
_entity.type
_entity.pdbx_description
1 polymer ?
#
loop_
_entity_poly.entity_id
_entity_poly.type
_entity_poly.pdbx_seq_one_letter_code
_entity_poly.pdbx_strand_id
1 'polypeptide(L)'
;MREWSNRVGVSSEEIERKIREGTAKRKEIRDFAALFNIRYMESAGLDYVYDGEARRIEMYEYPVKYIEGIELLDWVRSFDNKYYRKGVCVDKPRLKKPYHVEEFLFVKERARRGIKVPVTGPYTLADWSFNEYYYHPDFFNIRESRYRAKEEFVFDIAREIIRPNIIALVNAGARWIQIDEPAATTHPEEVPLFVEAFNEVVKGIDAKFSVHICYSDYSLLYPHILDMKVDHYAFEYANSGNYDRTLSLFKEYGDKKEIGLGVVDVHRDELESPELVKERLLHAYHFLEDYIIYANPDCGLRTRTLEVAYEKLKSVVKGAQMAREEI
;
A
#
# COMPACT_ATOMS: atom_id res chain seq x y z
N MET A 1 26.12 -2.98 1.34
CA MET A 1 25.62 -3.44 0.01
C MET A 1 26.21 -4.80 -0.37
N ARG A 2 27.54 -4.95 -0.54
CA ARG A 2 28.18 -6.25 -0.89
C ARG A 2 27.78 -7.43 0.00
N GLU A 3 27.83 -7.25 1.32
CA GLU A 3 27.47 -8.30 2.26
C GLU A 3 26.04 -8.80 2.04
N TRP A 4 25.08 -7.88 2.01
CA TRP A 4 23.69 -8.18 1.70
C TRP A 4 23.49 -8.77 0.31
N SER A 5 24.18 -8.23 -0.70
CA SER A 5 24.13 -8.69 -2.08
C SER A 5 24.57 -10.16 -2.18
N ASN A 6 25.62 -10.53 -1.46
CA ASN A 6 26.05 -11.92 -1.32
C ASN A 6 25.02 -12.76 -0.55
N ARG A 7 24.47 -12.24 0.56
CA ARG A 7 23.47 -12.94 1.39
C ARG A 7 22.21 -13.30 0.61
N VAL A 8 21.76 -12.43 -0.30
CA VAL A 8 20.54 -12.65 -1.11
C VAL A 8 20.84 -13.20 -2.52
N GLY A 9 22.11 -13.47 -2.84
CA GLY A 9 22.52 -14.07 -4.11
C GLY A 9 22.34 -13.16 -5.32
N VAL A 10 22.51 -11.84 -5.17
CA VAL A 10 22.45 -10.86 -6.25
C VAL A 10 23.80 -10.15 -6.33
N SER A 11 24.59 -10.37 -7.38
CA SER A 11 25.90 -9.70 -7.51
C SER A 11 25.75 -8.19 -7.66
N SER A 12 26.46 -7.42 -6.83
CA SER A 12 26.55 -5.95 -6.91
C SER A 12 27.80 -5.45 -7.63
N GLU A 13 28.70 -6.34 -8.05
CA GLU A 13 30.04 -5.94 -8.54
C GLU A 13 29.97 -5.02 -9.76
N GLU A 14 29.13 -5.37 -10.74
CA GLU A 14 29.00 -4.60 -11.98
C GLU A 14 28.39 -3.22 -11.70
N ILE A 15 27.31 -3.16 -10.92
CA ILE A 15 26.63 -1.89 -10.65
C ILE A 15 27.50 -0.97 -9.78
N GLU A 16 28.23 -1.52 -8.80
CA GLU A 16 29.19 -0.76 -8.01
C GLU A 16 30.34 -0.23 -8.86
N ARG A 17 30.85 -1.05 -9.79
CA ARG A 17 31.87 -0.60 -10.75
C ARG A 17 31.36 0.56 -11.60
N LYS A 18 30.17 0.42 -12.20
CA LYS A 18 29.54 1.48 -13.01
C LYS A 18 29.25 2.75 -12.21
N ILE A 19 28.85 2.63 -10.94
CA ILE A 19 28.63 3.80 -10.06
C ILE A 19 29.96 4.51 -9.78
N ARG A 20 31.03 3.78 -9.43
CA ARG A 20 32.36 4.37 -9.20
C ARG A 20 32.93 5.06 -10.43
N GLU A 21 32.68 4.50 -11.61
CA GLU A 21 33.12 5.07 -12.89
C GLU A 21 32.20 6.20 -13.38
N GLY A 22 31.07 6.47 -12.72
CA GLY A 22 30.09 7.46 -13.18
C GLY A 22 29.33 7.06 -14.45
N THR A 23 29.35 5.78 -14.83
CA THR A 23 28.74 5.24 -16.06
C THR A 23 27.38 4.58 -15.83
N ALA A 24 26.97 4.39 -14.57
CA ALA A 24 25.70 3.76 -14.22
C ALA A 24 24.50 4.63 -14.63
N LYS A 25 23.58 4.07 -15.43
CA LYS A 25 22.31 4.71 -15.72
C LYS A 25 21.35 4.55 -14.55
N ARG A 26 20.49 5.55 -14.33
CA ARG A 26 19.43 5.51 -13.28
C ARG A 26 18.57 4.25 -13.35
N LYS A 27 18.26 3.78 -14.56
CA LYS A 27 17.49 2.55 -14.77
C LYS A 27 18.23 1.31 -14.24
N GLU A 28 19.53 1.19 -14.51
CA GLU A 28 20.33 0.05 -14.05
C GLU A 28 20.41 0.00 -12.52
N ILE A 29 20.56 1.14 -11.86
CA ILE A 29 20.59 1.23 -10.39
C ILE A 29 19.25 0.78 -9.80
N ARG A 30 18.14 1.25 -10.39
CA ARG A 30 16.78 0.89 -9.96
C ARG A 30 16.46 -0.57 -10.22
N ASP A 31 16.88 -1.12 -11.35
CA ASP A 31 16.69 -2.52 -11.70
C ASP A 31 17.49 -3.44 -10.76
N PHE A 32 18.72 -3.05 -10.41
CA PHE A 32 19.49 -3.74 -9.38
C PHE A 32 18.79 -3.69 -8.02
N ALA A 33 18.38 -2.51 -7.55
CA ALA A 33 17.71 -2.35 -6.26
C ALA A 33 16.39 -3.17 -6.19
N ALA A 34 15.63 -3.18 -7.27
CA ALA A 34 14.42 -3.98 -7.39
C ALA A 34 14.69 -5.48 -7.31
N LEU A 35 15.67 -5.99 -8.07
CA LEU A 35 16.06 -7.40 -8.02
C LEU A 35 16.59 -7.79 -6.63
N PHE A 36 17.40 -6.92 -6.03
CA PHE A 36 17.88 -7.07 -4.65
C PHE A 36 16.71 -7.24 -3.68
N ASN A 37 15.72 -6.34 -3.71
CA ASN A 37 14.55 -6.38 -2.83
C ASN A 37 13.67 -7.61 -3.04
N ILE A 38 13.46 -8.04 -4.29
CA ILE A 38 12.75 -9.30 -4.60
C ILE A 38 13.44 -10.47 -3.89
N ARG A 39 14.76 -10.62 -4.09
CA ARG A 39 15.52 -11.73 -3.49
C ARG A 39 15.61 -11.63 -1.98
N TYR A 40 15.73 -10.42 -1.44
CA TYR A 40 15.72 -10.15 0.00
C TYR A 40 14.41 -10.60 0.65
N MET A 41 13.25 -10.26 0.07
CA MET A 41 11.95 -10.69 0.57
C MET A 41 11.74 -12.20 0.43
N GLU A 42 12.17 -12.79 -0.68
CA GLU A 42 12.10 -14.24 -0.89
C GLU A 42 13.00 -15.01 0.07
N SER A 43 14.21 -14.52 0.36
CA SER A 43 15.14 -15.17 1.28
C SER A 43 14.69 -15.04 2.74
N ALA A 44 13.89 -14.02 3.08
CA ALA A 44 13.19 -13.94 4.36
C ALA A 44 12.05 -14.98 4.46
N GLY A 45 11.58 -15.52 3.33
CA GLY A 45 10.60 -16.61 3.27
C GLY A 45 9.16 -16.17 3.00
N LEU A 46 8.95 -14.95 2.49
CA LEU A 46 7.61 -14.45 2.17
C LEU A 46 6.94 -15.23 1.02
N ASP A 47 5.63 -15.46 1.15
CA ASP A 47 4.79 -16.13 0.14
C ASP A 47 4.39 -15.21 -1.02
N TYR A 48 4.26 -13.91 -0.74
CA TYR A 48 3.96 -12.86 -1.71
C TYR A 48 4.98 -11.73 -1.59
N VAL A 49 5.53 -11.30 -2.72
CA VAL A 49 6.60 -10.30 -2.79
C VAL A 49 6.31 -9.26 -3.86
N TYR A 50 7.11 -8.19 -3.83
CA TYR A 50 7.18 -7.20 -4.90
C TYR A 50 8.65 -6.73 -5.06
N ASP A 51 8.92 -5.52 -5.58
CA ASP A 51 10.29 -4.98 -5.68
C ASP A 51 10.68 -4.00 -4.55
N GLY A 52 9.85 -3.90 -3.51
CA GLY A 52 10.03 -2.91 -2.43
C GLY A 52 9.88 -1.47 -2.91
N GLU A 53 9.21 -1.26 -4.06
CA GLU A 53 8.93 0.05 -4.65
C GLU A 53 10.21 0.85 -4.97
N ALA A 54 11.31 0.15 -5.24
CA ALA A 54 12.64 0.74 -5.47
C ALA A 54 12.68 1.73 -6.65
N ARG A 55 11.68 1.67 -7.54
CA ARG A 55 11.55 2.56 -8.71
C ARG A 55 10.72 3.81 -8.43
N ARG A 56 10.08 3.89 -7.27
CA ARG A 56 9.15 4.94 -6.87
C ARG A 56 9.86 5.91 -5.94
N ILE A 57 9.52 7.20 -6.06
CA ILE A 57 10.07 8.21 -5.16
C ILE A 57 9.25 8.27 -3.86
N GLU A 58 7.94 8.20 -3.99
CA GLU A 58 6.94 8.45 -2.95
C GLU A 58 5.59 7.94 -3.51
N MET A 59 4.66 7.50 -2.66
CA MET A 59 3.43 6.82 -3.10
C MET A 59 2.44 7.75 -3.79
N TYR A 60 2.49 9.06 -3.51
CA TYR A 60 1.66 10.10 -4.10
C TYR A 60 2.38 10.84 -5.24
N GLU A 61 3.63 11.29 -5.03
CA GLU A 61 4.34 12.07 -6.06
C GLU A 61 4.58 11.23 -7.33
N TYR A 62 4.78 9.92 -7.19
CA TYR A 62 5.03 9.06 -8.33
C TYR A 62 3.82 8.94 -9.28
N PRO A 63 2.62 8.53 -8.83
CA PRO A 63 1.42 8.52 -9.67
C PRO A 63 1.07 9.88 -10.28
N VAL A 64 1.17 10.98 -9.52
CA VAL A 64 0.79 12.32 -10.01
C VAL A 64 1.55 12.73 -11.27
N LYS A 65 2.81 12.29 -11.45
CA LYS A 65 3.57 12.57 -12.69
C LYS A 65 2.91 12.01 -13.95
N TYR A 66 2.09 10.96 -13.82
CA TYR A 66 1.36 10.31 -14.90
C TYR A 66 -0.05 10.88 -15.12
N ILE A 67 -0.44 11.91 -14.38
CA ILE A 67 -1.76 12.53 -14.46
C ILE A 67 -1.63 13.89 -15.16
N GLU A 68 -2.41 14.13 -16.21
CA GLU A 68 -2.66 15.47 -16.75
C GLU A 68 -3.74 16.16 -15.91
N GLY A 69 -3.74 17.50 -15.86
CA GLY A 69 -4.68 18.28 -15.06
C GLY A 69 -4.30 18.40 -13.58
N ILE A 70 -3.28 17.67 -13.11
CA ILE A 70 -2.67 17.87 -11.79
C ILE A 70 -1.22 18.31 -11.94
N GLU A 71 -0.91 19.49 -11.40
CA GLU A 71 0.43 20.07 -11.41
C GLU A 71 1.10 19.91 -10.05
N LEU A 72 2.34 19.43 -10.02
CA LEU A 72 3.12 19.33 -8.78
C LEU A 72 3.72 20.69 -8.43
N LEU A 73 3.28 21.25 -7.30
CA LEU A 73 3.92 22.39 -6.66
C LEU A 73 5.34 22.04 -6.18
N ASP A 74 6.03 23.07 -5.72
CA ASP A 74 7.27 22.92 -4.96
C ASP A 74 6.99 22.41 -3.53
N TRP A 75 7.98 22.50 -2.65
CA TRP A 75 7.91 22.03 -1.27
C TRP A 75 6.80 22.71 -0.44
N VAL A 76 5.75 21.95 -0.13
CA VAL A 76 4.68 22.35 0.79
C VAL A 76 4.90 21.69 2.14
N ARG A 77 4.84 22.47 3.22
CA ARG A 77 4.97 21.96 4.59
C ARG A 77 3.79 21.04 4.89
N SER A 78 4.07 19.82 5.36
CA SER A 78 3.04 18.84 5.73
C SER A 78 2.90 18.72 7.24
N PHE A 79 3.97 18.34 7.94
CA PHE A 79 3.99 18.28 9.40
C PHE A 79 5.40 18.50 9.94
N ASP A 80 5.50 19.11 11.13
CA ASP A 80 6.76 19.53 11.73
C ASP A 80 7.67 20.25 10.72
N ASN A 81 8.88 19.75 10.42
CA ASN A 81 9.79 20.31 9.41
C ASN A 81 9.88 19.45 8.14
N LYS A 82 8.85 18.66 7.85
CA LYS A 82 8.78 17.81 6.65
C LYS A 82 7.95 18.48 5.56
N TYR A 83 8.50 18.41 4.35
CA TYR A 83 7.96 19.03 3.16
C TYR A 83 7.77 17.98 2.07
N TYR A 84 6.68 18.11 1.32
CA TYR A 84 6.34 17.23 0.21
C TYR A 84 5.88 18.07 -0.97
N ARG A 85 6.07 17.53 -2.18
CA ARG A 85 5.50 18.13 -3.39
C ARG A 85 4.03 17.75 -3.47
N LYS A 86 3.13 18.70 -3.25
CA LYS A 86 1.68 18.51 -3.39
C LYS A 86 1.22 18.86 -4.80
N GLY A 87 0.25 18.11 -5.30
CA GLY A 87 -0.44 18.37 -6.55
C GLY A 87 -1.54 19.41 -6.39
N VAL A 88 -1.80 20.18 -7.44
CA VAL A 88 -2.98 21.05 -7.58
C VAL A 88 -3.74 20.59 -8.82
N CYS A 89 -5.00 20.24 -8.66
CA CYS A 89 -5.90 19.93 -9.75
C CYS A 89 -6.38 21.24 -10.40
N VAL A 90 -5.89 21.53 -11.59
CA VAL A 90 -6.17 22.76 -12.37
C VAL A 90 -7.02 22.50 -13.62
N ASP A 91 -7.14 21.23 -14.04
CA ASP A 91 -8.00 20.77 -15.13
C ASP A 91 -8.50 19.35 -14.80
N LYS A 92 -9.48 18.85 -15.55
CA LYS A 92 -10.00 17.49 -15.39
C LYS A 92 -8.86 16.45 -15.52
N PRO A 93 -8.67 15.55 -14.54
CA PRO A 93 -7.61 14.56 -14.56
C PRO A 93 -7.71 13.59 -15.75
N ARG A 94 -6.57 13.32 -16.40
CA ARG A 94 -6.44 12.27 -17.43
C ARG A 94 -5.16 11.48 -17.27
N LEU A 95 -5.22 10.17 -17.47
CA LEU A 95 -4.04 9.30 -17.40
C LEU A 95 -3.17 9.48 -18.65
N LYS A 96 -1.95 10.01 -18.51
CA LYS A 96 -0.98 10.17 -19.61
C LYS A 96 -0.61 8.82 -20.23
N LYS A 97 -0.36 7.85 -19.36
CA LYS A 97 -0.07 6.44 -19.68
C LYS A 97 -0.16 5.60 -18.42
N PRO A 98 -0.53 4.31 -18.53
CA PRO A 98 -0.43 3.39 -17.40
C PRO A 98 0.98 3.39 -16.80
N TYR A 99 1.04 3.36 -15.49
CA TYR A 99 2.24 3.31 -14.67
C TYR A 99 2.32 1.98 -13.90
N HIS A 100 3.47 1.69 -13.31
CA HIS A 100 3.82 0.40 -12.70
C HIS A 100 3.79 -0.84 -13.62
N VAL A 101 3.29 -0.77 -14.86
CA VAL A 101 3.27 -1.94 -15.78
C VAL A 101 4.68 -2.46 -16.08
N GLU A 102 5.64 -1.58 -16.42
CA GLU A 102 7.04 -1.98 -16.66
C GLU A 102 7.68 -2.60 -15.39
N GLU A 103 7.39 -1.99 -14.25
CA GLU A 103 7.85 -2.44 -12.92
C GLU A 103 7.29 -3.82 -12.58
N PHE A 104 5.98 -4.03 -12.78
CA PHE A 104 5.31 -5.30 -12.59
C PHE A 104 5.87 -6.38 -13.52
N LEU A 105 6.08 -6.09 -14.81
CA LEU A 105 6.66 -7.05 -15.75
C LEU A 105 8.08 -7.45 -15.32
N PHE A 106 8.88 -6.50 -14.82
CA PHE A 106 10.20 -6.79 -14.28
C PHE A 106 10.12 -7.74 -13.07
N VAL A 107 9.17 -7.51 -12.15
CA VAL A 107 8.94 -8.37 -10.98
C VAL A 107 8.47 -9.75 -11.44
N LYS A 108 7.48 -9.81 -12.34
CA LYS A 108 6.90 -11.05 -12.88
C LYS A 108 7.94 -11.97 -13.50
N GLU A 109 8.92 -11.42 -14.21
CA GLU A 109 10.00 -12.20 -14.82
C GLU A 109 10.99 -12.77 -13.78
N ARG A 110 11.11 -12.16 -12.59
CA ARG A 110 12.19 -12.44 -11.63
C ARG A 110 11.73 -13.07 -10.33
N ALA A 111 10.50 -12.81 -9.91
CA ALA A 111 9.94 -13.33 -8.66
C ALA A 111 9.66 -14.84 -8.77
N ARG A 112 9.90 -15.55 -7.68
CA ARG A 112 9.69 -16.99 -7.48
C ARG A 112 8.49 -17.27 -6.56
N ARG A 113 7.85 -16.20 -6.10
CA ARG A 113 6.75 -16.18 -5.12
C ARG A 113 5.55 -15.45 -5.74
N GLY A 114 4.41 -15.48 -5.05
CA GLY A 114 3.25 -14.71 -5.46
C GLY A 114 3.58 -13.22 -5.54
N ILE A 115 2.81 -12.45 -6.32
CA ILE A 115 3.07 -11.03 -6.51
C ILE A 115 1.85 -10.25 -6.05
N LYS A 116 2.06 -9.31 -5.12
CA LYS A 116 1.06 -8.33 -4.68
C LYS A 116 1.52 -6.94 -5.11
N VAL A 117 0.76 -6.29 -5.99
CA VAL A 117 1.14 -5.00 -6.57
C VAL A 117 0.53 -3.85 -5.76
N PRO A 118 1.33 -3.00 -5.07
CA PRO A 118 0.80 -1.84 -4.36
C PRO A 118 0.53 -0.68 -5.32
N VAL A 119 -0.62 -0.03 -5.18
CA VAL A 119 -1.07 1.13 -5.95
C VAL A 119 -1.77 2.10 -5.00
N THR A 120 -1.43 3.39 -5.02
CA THR A 120 -2.14 4.40 -4.23
C THR A 120 -3.57 4.59 -4.74
N GLY A 121 -4.54 4.61 -3.84
CA GLY A 121 -5.95 4.70 -4.19
C GLY A 121 -6.44 6.10 -4.53
N PRO A 122 -7.65 6.19 -5.14
CA PRO A 122 -8.18 7.45 -5.66
C PRO A 122 -8.49 8.47 -4.57
N TYR A 123 -8.94 8.03 -3.39
CA TYR A 123 -9.33 8.96 -2.33
C TYR A 123 -8.10 9.70 -1.79
N THR A 124 -7.01 8.98 -1.51
CA THR A 124 -5.74 9.55 -1.04
C THR A 124 -5.10 10.48 -2.08
N LEU A 125 -5.12 10.11 -3.36
CA LEU A 125 -4.61 10.99 -4.42
C LEU A 125 -5.40 12.30 -4.51
N ALA A 126 -6.71 12.27 -4.32
CA ALA A 126 -7.53 13.48 -4.31
C ALA A 126 -7.33 14.29 -3.03
N ASP A 127 -7.41 13.65 -1.85
CA ASP A 127 -7.31 14.28 -0.53
C ASP A 127 -5.98 15.01 -0.30
N TRP A 128 -4.87 14.41 -0.79
CA TRP A 128 -3.55 15.02 -0.67
C TRP A 128 -3.27 16.11 -1.71
N SER A 129 -4.15 16.28 -2.70
CA SER A 129 -4.06 17.34 -3.72
C SER A 129 -4.92 18.56 -3.35
N PHE A 130 -4.51 19.73 -3.80
CA PHE A 130 -5.39 20.90 -3.81
C PHE A 130 -6.40 20.77 -4.96
N ASN A 131 -7.64 21.18 -4.71
CA ASN A 131 -8.73 21.08 -5.67
C ASN A 131 -9.14 22.48 -6.13
N GLU A 132 -8.49 23.00 -7.19
CA GLU A 132 -8.80 24.32 -7.75
C GLU A 132 -9.78 24.24 -8.93
N TYR A 133 -9.80 23.11 -9.63
CA TYR A 133 -10.68 22.90 -10.79
C TYR A 133 -12.15 22.67 -10.43
N TYR A 134 -12.44 21.78 -9.47
CA TYR A 134 -13.84 21.43 -9.14
C TYR A 134 -14.45 22.34 -8.09
N TYR A 135 -13.63 22.99 -7.26
CA TYR A 135 -14.15 23.78 -6.15
C TYR A 135 -14.63 25.16 -6.59
N HIS A 136 -15.95 25.30 -6.69
CA HIS A 136 -16.62 26.57 -6.91
C HIS A 136 -17.43 26.94 -5.66
N PRO A 137 -16.97 27.90 -4.84
CA PRO A 137 -17.57 28.17 -3.55
C PRO A 137 -18.99 28.73 -3.70
N ASP A 138 -19.95 28.05 -3.08
CA ASP A 138 -21.25 28.65 -2.74
C ASP A 138 -21.13 29.28 -1.35
N PHE A 139 -21.16 30.62 -1.28
CA PHE A 139 -21.03 31.37 -0.03
C PHE A 139 -22.14 31.04 0.99
N PHE A 140 -23.28 30.52 0.55
CA PHE A 140 -24.36 30.11 1.44
C PHE A 140 -24.21 28.65 1.91
N ASN A 141 -23.49 27.79 1.17
CA ASN A 141 -23.34 26.36 1.45
C ASN A 141 -21.88 25.87 1.25
N ILE A 142 -20.92 26.52 1.91
CA ILE A 142 -19.47 26.23 1.74
C ILE A 142 -19.14 24.75 2.00
N ARG A 143 -19.74 24.14 3.04
CA ARG A 143 -19.46 22.73 3.38
C ARG A 143 -19.92 21.78 2.27
N GLU A 144 -21.13 21.97 1.76
CA GLU A 144 -21.70 21.12 0.74
C GLU A 144 -21.00 21.30 -0.61
N SER A 145 -20.69 22.55 -1.00
CA SER A 145 -19.92 22.82 -2.23
C SER A 145 -18.51 22.22 -2.18
N ARG A 146 -17.83 22.26 -1.02
CA ARG A 146 -16.54 21.55 -0.84
C ARG A 146 -16.68 20.04 -0.98
N TYR A 147 -17.70 19.45 -0.36
CA TYR A 147 -17.93 18.01 -0.43
C TYR A 147 -18.23 17.55 -1.86
N ARG A 148 -19.15 18.21 -2.57
CA ARG A 148 -19.47 17.89 -3.98
C ARG A 148 -18.25 18.01 -4.88
N ALA A 149 -17.46 19.08 -4.72
CA ALA A 149 -16.21 19.25 -5.47
C ALA A 149 -15.19 18.14 -5.18
N LYS A 150 -15.10 17.66 -3.94
CA LYS A 150 -14.23 16.55 -3.55
C LYS A 150 -14.75 15.23 -4.12
N GLU A 151 -16.05 14.98 -4.03
CA GLU A 151 -16.72 13.81 -4.59
C GLU A 151 -16.44 13.69 -6.10
N GLU A 152 -16.71 14.76 -6.87
CA GLU A 152 -16.44 14.78 -8.31
C GLU A 152 -14.97 14.51 -8.62
N PHE A 153 -14.06 15.14 -7.87
CA PHE A 153 -12.63 14.95 -8.04
C PHE A 153 -12.18 13.51 -7.74
N VAL A 154 -12.62 12.93 -6.61
CA VAL A 154 -12.31 11.54 -6.22
C VAL A 154 -12.81 10.56 -7.29
N PHE A 155 -14.03 10.75 -7.80
CA PHE A 155 -14.58 9.87 -8.83
C PHE A 155 -13.87 10.01 -10.19
N ASP A 156 -13.47 11.22 -10.59
CA ASP A 156 -12.67 11.38 -11.81
C ASP A 156 -11.27 10.74 -11.64
N ILE A 157 -10.63 10.82 -10.46
CA ILE A 157 -9.39 10.06 -10.19
C ILE A 157 -9.64 8.55 -10.24
N ALA A 158 -10.72 8.06 -9.64
CA ALA A 158 -11.08 6.65 -9.67
C ALA A 158 -11.26 6.13 -11.10
N ARG A 159 -12.08 6.83 -11.90
CA ARG A 159 -12.50 6.42 -13.25
C ARG A 159 -11.45 6.66 -14.32
N GLU A 160 -10.80 7.82 -14.31
CA GLU A 160 -9.92 8.24 -15.40
C GLU A 160 -8.46 7.88 -15.15
N ILE A 161 -8.07 7.63 -13.89
CA ILE A 161 -6.67 7.38 -13.51
C ILE A 161 -6.47 5.97 -12.98
N ILE A 162 -7.03 5.64 -11.82
CA ILE A 162 -6.68 4.42 -11.10
C ILE A 162 -7.25 3.20 -11.80
N ARG A 163 -8.52 3.25 -12.21
CA ARG A 163 -9.19 2.14 -12.91
C ARG A 163 -8.47 1.72 -14.20
N PRO A 164 -8.20 2.61 -15.19
CA PRO A 164 -7.47 2.22 -16.39
C PRO A 164 -6.05 1.75 -16.11
N ASN A 165 -5.39 2.30 -15.08
CA ASN A 165 -4.08 1.84 -14.65
C ASN A 165 -4.11 0.39 -14.11
N ILE A 166 -5.10 0.06 -13.27
CA ILE A 166 -5.32 -1.28 -12.74
C ILE A 166 -5.69 -2.26 -13.85
N ILE A 167 -6.56 -1.87 -14.80
CA ILE A 167 -6.88 -2.69 -15.97
C ILE A 167 -5.60 -3.02 -16.75
N ALA A 168 -4.70 -2.06 -16.94
CA ALA A 168 -3.43 -2.30 -17.63
C ALA A 168 -2.53 -3.29 -16.85
N LEU A 169 -2.47 -3.21 -15.53
CA LEU A 169 -1.75 -4.17 -14.68
C LEU A 169 -2.34 -5.58 -14.77
N VAL A 170 -3.67 -5.71 -14.71
CA VAL A 170 -4.37 -7.01 -14.82
C VAL A 170 -4.18 -7.62 -16.21
N ASN A 171 -4.24 -6.81 -17.27
CA ASN A 171 -3.94 -7.23 -18.64
C ASN A 171 -2.47 -7.68 -18.81
N ALA A 172 -1.53 -7.07 -18.08
CA ALA A 172 -0.14 -7.53 -18.04
C ALA A 172 0.02 -8.85 -17.22
N GLY A 173 -1.01 -9.25 -16.48
CA GLY A 173 -1.08 -10.50 -15.73
C GLY A 173 -0.99 -10.34 -14.22
N ALA A 174 -1.17 -9.14 -13.67
CA ALA A 174 -1.34 -8.98 -12.23
C ALA A 174 -2.62 -9.70 -11.77
N ARG A 175 -2.56 -10.35 -10.61
CA ARG A 175 -3.66 -11.13 -10.04
C ARG A 175 -4.01 -10.72 -8.61
N TRP A 176 -3.10 -10.08 -7.90
CA TRP A 176 -3.37 -9.47 -6.61
C TRP A 176 -2.86 -8.02 -6.62
N ILE A 177 -3.78 -7.08 -6.45
CA ILE A 177 -3.51 -5.64 -6.39
C ILE A 177 -3.92 -5.12 -5.03
N GLN A 178 -3.03 -4.40 -4.36
CA GLN A 178 -3.31 -3.68 -3.13
C GLN A 178 -3.52 -2.20 -3.46
N ILE A 179 -4.66 -1.65 -3.03
CA ILE A 179 -4.98 -0.24 -3.14
C ILE A 179 -4.74 0.40 -1.77
N ASP A 180 -3.73 1.26 -1.66
CA ASP A 180 -3.31 1.88 -0.41
C ASP A 180 -4.04 3.22 -0.20
N GLU A 181 -4.75 3.34 0.92
CA GLU A 181 -5.62 4.48 1.21
C GLU A 181 -5.36 5.06 2.62
N PRO A 182 -4.14 5.58 2.90
CA PRO A 182 -3.80 6.13 4.22
C PRO A 182 -4.64 7.36 4.60
N ALA A 183 -5.28 8.05 3.65
CA ALA A 183 -6.14 9.19 3.96
C ALA A 183 -7.57 8.81 4.37
N ALA A 184 -7.99 7.54 4.22
CA ALA A 184 -9.40 7.13 4.33
C ALA A 184 -10.08 7.47 5.67
N THR A 185 -9.32 7.55 6.76
CA THR A 185 -9.82 7.89 8.10
C THR A 185 -9.61 9.35 8.52
N THR A 186 -8.95 10.17 7.69
CA THR A 186 -8.73 11.60 7.97
C THR A 186 -10.05 12.36 8.11
N HIS A 187 -11.07 11.94 7.35
CA HIS A 187 -12.41 12.53 7.34
C HIS A 187 -13.45 11.42 7.52
N PRO A 188 -13.81 11.03 8.76
CA PRO A 188 -14.70 9.89 9.01
C PRO A 188 -16.07 10.00 8.32
N GLU A 189 -16.57 11.21 8.10
CA GLU A 189 -17.82 11.46 7.38
C GLU A 189 -17.75 11.15 5.88
N GLU A 190 -16.54 11.01 5.33
CA GLU A 190 -16.28 10.76 3.92
C GLU A 190 -15.93 9.29 3.63
N VAL A 191 -15.99 8.41 4.63
CA VAL A 191 -15.81 6.96 4.44
C VAL A 191 -16.74 6.38 3.37
N PRO A 192 -18.04 6.77 3.25
CA PRO A 192 -18.88 6.31 2.15
C PRO A 192 -18.30 6.66 0.76
N LEU A 193 -17.78 7.88 0.59
CA LEU A 193 -17.16 8.33 -0.66
C LEU A 193 -15.90 7.49 -0.97
N PHE A 194 -15.06 7.23 0.03
CA PHE A 194 -13.90 6.35 -0.12
C PHE A 194 -14.33 4.94 -0.60
N VAL A 195 -15.32 4.33 0.04
CA VAL A 195 -15.82 2.99 -0.31
C VAL A 195 -16.39 2.96 -1.72
N GLU A 196 -17.18 3.96 -2.11
CA GLU A 196 -17.74 4.06 -3.46
C GLU A 196 -16.66 4.25 -4.52
N ALA A 197 -15.65 5.08 -4.24
CA ALA A 197 -14.52 5.29 -5.14
C ALA A 197 -13.68 4.02 -5.32
N PHE A 198 -13.41 3.28 -4.24
CA PHE A 198 -12.76 1.97 -4.31
C PHE A 198 -13.57 1.00 -5.17
N ASN A 199 -14.89 0.93 -4.94
CA ASN A 199 -15.79 0.07 -5.68
C ASN A 199 -15.80 0.39 -7.18
N GLU A 200 -15.79 1.68 -7.53
CA GLU A 200 -15.72 2.12 -8.92
C GLU A 200 -14.40 1.69 -9.59
N VAL A 201 -13.29 1.75 -8.86
CA VAL A 201 -11.99 1.29 -9.34
C VAL A 201 -12.01 -0.20 -9.68
N VAL A 202 -12.53 -1.06 -8.80
CA VAL A 202 -12.43 -2.52 -8.94
C VAL A 202 -13.56 -3.16 -9.75
N LYS A 203 -14.64 -2.42 -10.02
CA LYS A 203 -15.86 -2.92 -10.67
C LYS A 203 -15.60 -3.74 -11.93
N GLY A 204 -16.00 -5.01 -11.94
CA GLY A 204 -15.90 -5.90 -13.11
C GLY A 204 -14.47 -6.26 -13.53
N ILE A 205 -13.49 -6.08 -12.65
CA ILE A 205 -12.10 -6.49 -12.90
C ILE A 205 -11.86 -7.83 -12.18
N ASP A 206 -11.41 -8.84 -12.93
CA ASP A 206 -11.10 -10.17 -12.40
C ASP A 206 -9.67 -10.20 -11.82
N ALA A 207 -9.55 -9.78 -10.57
CA ALA A 207 -8.34 -9.86 -9.76
C ALA A 207 -8.71 -9.88 -8.27
N LYS A 208 -7.79 -10.35 -7.43
CA LYS A 208 -7.87 -10.19 -5.99
C LYS A 208 -7.48 -8.78 -5.59
N PHE A 209 -8.32 -8.11 -4.82
CA PHE A 209 -8.10 -6.77 -4.32
C PHE A 209 -7.91 -6.78 -2.80
N SER A 210 -6.87 -6.08 -2.36
CA SER A 210 -6.69 -5.75 -0.96
C SER A 210 -6.65 -4.25 -0.74
N VAL A 211 -7.00 -3.80 0.46
CA VAL A 211 -6.79 -2.41 0.89
C VAL A 211 -5.85 -2.39 2.09
N HIS A 212 -4.96 -1.41 2.14
CA HIS A 212 -4.22 -1.10 3.36
C HIS A 212 -4.57 0.32 3.82
N ILE A 213 -4.90 0.46 5.10
CA ILE A 213 -5.28 1.72 5.73
C ILE A 213 -4.47 1.85 7.03
N CYS A 214 -3.53 2.80 7.03
CA CYS A 214 -2.58 3.00 8.13
C CYS A 214 -3.19 3.76 9.32
N TYR A 215 -2.59 3.61 10.51
CA TYR A 215 -2.83 4.42 11.72
C TYR A 215 -4.30 4.74 12.04
N SER A 216 -5.18 3.78 11.81
CA SER A 216 -6.62 4.04 11.78
C SER A 216 -7.31 3.39 12.96
N ASP A 217 -8.18 4.15 13.61
CA ASP A 217 -9.27 3.55 14.38
C ASP A 217 -10.25 2.93 13.39
N TYR A 218 -10.16 1.62 13.19
CA TYR A 218 -10.98 0.91 12.23
C TYR A 218 -12.48 0.99 12.54
N SER A 219 -12.88 1.34 13.77
CA SER A 219 -14.30 1.55 14.09
C SER A 219 -14.91 2.71 13.32
N LEU A 220 -14.10 3.68 12.87
CA LEU A 220 -14.53 4.81 12.03
C LEU A 220 -14.94 4.37 10.63
N LEU A 221 -14.48 3.20 10.18
CA LEU A 221 -14.77 2.68 8.84
C LEU A 221 -16.09 1.91 8.80
N TYR A 222 -16.53 1.36 9.94
CA TYR A 222 -17.77 0.61 10.05
C TYR A 222 -18.97 1.56 10.28
N PRO A 223 -20.17 1.23 9.76
CA PRO A 223 -20.48 0.03 8.97
C PRO A 223 -20.15 0.18 7.47
N HIS A 224 -19.82 1.37 6.98
CA HIS A 224 -19.72 1.67 5.54
C HIS A 224 -18.74 0.76 4.79
N ILE A 225 -17.63 0.38 5.41
CA ILE A 225 -16.62 -0.49 4.79
C ILE A 225 -17.15 -1.89 4.42
N LEU A 226 -18.26 -2.33 5.01
CA LEU A 226 -18.92 -3.58 4.66
C LEU A 226 -19.35 -3.64 3.19
N ASP A 227 -19.70 -2.48 2.61
CA ASP A 227 -20.13 -2.35 1.21
C ASP A 227 -18.96 -2.39 0.21
N MET A 228 -17.73 -2.34 0.71
CA MET A 228 -16.53 -2.36 -0.14
C MET A 228 -16.32 -3.74 -0.78
N LYS A 229 -16.10 -3.73 -2.09
CA LYS A 229 -15.83 -4.91 -2.94
C LYS A 229 -14.35 -5.27 -2.89
N VAL A 230 -13.84 -5.47 -1.67
CA VAL A 230 -12.48 -5.90 -1.39
C VAL A 230 -12.48 -7.35 -0.93
N ASP A 231 -11.42 -8.09 -1.22
CA ASP A 231 -11.26 -9.48 -0.77
C ASP A 231 -10.53 -9.54 0.57
N HIS A 232 -9.57 -8.63 0.78
CA HIS A 232 -8.61 -8.67 1.87
C HIS A 232 -8.31 -7.30 2.48
N TYR A 233 -8.44 -7.17 3.79
CA TYR A 233 -7.99 -5.98 4.50
C TYR A 233 -6.61 -6.17 5.14
N ALA A 234 -5.65 -5.29 4.87
CA ALA A 234 -4.35 -5.28 5.56
C ALA A 234 -4.36 -4.23 6.67
N PHE A 235 -4.38 -4.66 7.92
CA PHE A 235 -4.45 -3.78 9.08
C PHE A 235 -3.20 -3.80 9.94
N GLU A 236 -2.98 -2.69 10.64
CA GLU A 236 -2.02 -2.60 11.72
C GLU A 236 -2.61 -3.26 12.96
N TYR A 237 -1.88 -4.21 13.54
CA TYR A 237 -2.28 -4.88 14.76
C TYR A 237 -1.25 -4.60 15.86
N ALA A 238 0.04 -4.82 15.62
CA ALA A 238 1.11 -4.75 16.63
C ALA A 238 1.25 -3.36 17.28
N ASN A 239 1.07 -2.29 16.51
CA ASN A 239 1.12 -0.91 16.99
C ASN A 239 -0.26 -0.33 17.42
N SER A 240 -1.36 -1.06 17.21
CA SER A 240 -2.72 -0.51 17.38
C SER A 240 -3.08 -0.17 18.84
N GLY A 241 -2.37 -0.72 19.84
CA GLY A 241 -2.63 -0.51 21.27
C GLY A 241 -3.97 -1.07 21.79
N ASN A 242 -4.87 -1.53 20.91
CA ASN A 242 -6.17 -2.11 21.23
C ASN A 242 -6.55 -3.21 20.23
N TYR A 243 -5.77 -4.28 20.25
CA TYR A 243 -5.86 -5.47 19.40
C TYR A 243 -7.28 -6.03 19.26
N ASP A 244 -7.98 -6.19 20.40
CA ASP A 244 -9.29 -6.83 20.46
C ASP A 244 -10.37 -5.96 19.85
N ARG A 245 -10.20 -4.64 19.83
CA ARG A 245 -11.21 -3.75 19.27
C ARG A 245 -11.35 -3.99 17.77
N THR A 246 -10.24 -4.04 17.04
CA THR A 246 -10.28 -4.30 15.59
C THR A 246 -10.90 -5.65 15.29
N LEU A 247 -10.48 -6.72 15.99
CA LEU A 247 -11.05 -8.06 15.78
C LEU A 247 -12.53 -8.13 16.17
N SER A 248 -12.95 -7.41 17.23
CA SER A 248 -14.35 -7.37 17.66
C SER A 248 -15.29 -6.77 16.61
N LEU A 249 -14.82 -5.81 15.80
CA LEU A 249 -15.61 -5.23 14.71
C LEU A 249 -15.97 -6.29 13.66
N PHE A 250 -15.04 -7.16 13.27
CA PHE A 250 -15.31 -8.25 12.33
C PHE A 250 -16.40 -9.18 12.84
N LYS A 251 -16.35 -9.51 14.14
CA LYS A 251 -17.36 -10.35 14.80
C LYS A 251 -18.70 -9.66 14.96
N GLU A 252 -18.69 -8.39 15.37
CA GLU A 252 -19.88 -7.55 15.59
C GLU A 252 -20.70 -7.38 14.32
N TYR A 253 -20.02 -7.11 13.20
CA TYR A 253 -20.68 -6.88 11.91
C TYR A 253 -20.76 -8.14 11.01
N GLY A 254 -20.17 -9.25 11.43
CA GLY A 254 -20.13 -10.49 10.64
C GLY A 254 -19.39 -10.35 9.29
N ASP A 255 -18.42 -9.43 9.19
CA ASP A 255 -17.63 -9.26 7.97
C ASP A 255 -16.71 -10.47 7.83
N LYS A 256 -16.88 -11.30 6.78
CA LYS A 256 -16.12 -12.55 6.56
C LYS A 256 -15.00 -12.42 5.52
N LYS A 257 -14.60 -11.20 5.16
CA LYS A 257 -13.47 -10.94 4.27
C LYS A 257 -12.14 -11.40 4.89
N GLU A 258 -11.13 -11.61 4.04
CA GLU A 258 -9.81 -12.01 4.49
C GLU A 258 -9.10 -10.89 5.26
N ILE A 259 -8.22 -11.26 6.19
CA ILE A 259 -7.53 -10.32 7.07
C ILE A 259 -6.03 -10.52 6.97
N GLY A 260 -5.31 -9.45 6.64
CA GLY A 260 -3.88 -9.30 6.83
C GLY A 260 -3.62 -8.68 8.20
N LEU A 261 -3.06 -9.47 9.11
CA LEU A 261 -2.75 -9.08 10.47
C LEU A 261 -1.31 -8.56 10.56
N GLY A 262 -1.17 -7.27 10.87
CA GLY A 262 0.09 -6.59 11.15
C GLY A 262 0.74 -7.07 12.47
N VAL A 263 1.55 -8.10 12.43
CA VAL A 263 2.02 -8.79 13.66
C VAL A 263 3.36 -8.28 14.19
N VAL A 264 3.97 -7.30 13.53
CA VAL A 264 5.20 -6.60 13.97
C VAL A 264 5.09 -5.10 13.72
N ASP A 265 5.53 -4.30 14.69
CA ASP A 265 5.52 -2.84 14.67
C ASP A 265 6.69 -2.33 13.83
N VAL A 266 6.39 -1.70 12.69
CA VAL A 266 7.42 -1.18 11.78
C VAL A 266 7.95 0.20 12.17
N HIS A 267 7.38 0.84 13.20
CA HIS A 267 7.77 2.16 13.70
C HIS A 267 8.86 2.09 14.77
N ARG A 268 9.21 0.89 15.24
CA ARG A 268 10.33 0.64 16.17
C ARG A 268 11.41 -0.24 15.55
N ASP A 269 12.63 -0.14 16.09
CA ASP A 269 13.74 -1.02 15.73
C ASP A 269 13.79 -2.29 16.60
N GLU A 270 12.97 -2.34 17.65
CA GLU A 270 12.77 -3.53 18.49
C GLU A 270 12.31 -4.71 17.64
N LEU A 271 12.93 -5.87 17.85
CA LEU A 271 12.63 -7.08 17.10
C LEU A 271 11.66 -7.96 17.89
N GLU A 272 10.44 -8.11 17.39
CA GLU A 272 9.49 -9.06 17.94
C GLU A 272 9.95 -10.50 17.67
N SER A 273 9.79 -11.36 18.67
CA SER A 273 10.14 -12.77 18.53
C SER A 273 9.13 -13.52 17.65
N PRO A 274 9.55 -14.60 16.97
CA PRO A 274 8.63 -15.52 16.29
C PRO A 274 7.53 -16.05 17.21
N GLU A 275 7.83 -16.25 18.50
CA GLU A 275 6.88 -16.73 19.50
C GLU A 275 5.79 -15.69 19.77
N LEU A 276 6.14 -14.40 19.88
CA LEU A 276 5.17 -13.31 20.03
C LEU A 276 4.31 -13.17 18.77
N VAL A 277 4.91 -13.29 17.59
CA VAL A 277 4.16 -13.31 16.32
C VAL A 277 3.16 -14.47 16.29
N LYS A 278 3.59 -15.68 16.66
CA LYS A 278 2.73 -16.86 16.75
C LYS A 278 1.55 -16.61 17.69
N GLU A 279 1.82 -16.12 18.90
CA GLU A 279 0.79 -15.81 19.90
C GLU A 279 -0.27 -14.85 19.33
N ARG A 280 0.15 -13.77 18.67
CA ARG A 280 -0.76 -12.80 18.04
C ARG A 280 -1.63 -13.43 16.95
N LEU A 281 -1.05 -14.30 16.12
CA LEU A 281 -1.78 -15.00 15.06
C LEU A 281 -2.80 -15.99 15.63
N LEU A 282 -2.41 -16.80 16.62
CA LEU A 282 -3.31 -17.75 17.27
C LEU A 282 -4.43 -17.03 18.03
N HIS A 283 -4.12 -15.91 18.68
CA HIS A 283 -5.12 -15.07 19.32
C HIS A 283 -6.19 -14.63 18.31
N ALA A 284 -5.78 -14.06 17.17
CA ALA A 284 -6.73 -13.63 16.14
C ALA A 284 -7.51 -14.81 15.53
N TYR A 285 -6.85 -15.94 15.29
CA TYR A 285 -7.47 -17.16 14.77
C TYR A 285 -8.58 -17.69 15.70
N HIS A 286 -8.29 -17.85 16.98
CA HIS A 286 -9.26 -18.31 17.98
C HIS A 286 -10.37 -17.29 18.25
N PHE A 287 -10.08 -16.00 18.12
CA PHE A 287 -11.08 -14.96 18.36
C PHE A 287 -12.14 -14.91 17.24
N LEU A 288 -11.69 -15.04 15.99
CA LEU A 288 -12.51 -14.82 14.82
C LEU A 288 -13.22 -16.07 14.30
N GLU A 289 -12.59 -17.26 14.42
CA GLU A 289 -13.10 -18.57 13.98
C GLU A 289 -13.55 -18.63 12.49
N ASP A 290 -12.95 -19.53 11.70
CA ASP A 290 -13.23 -19.69 10.25
C ASP A 290 -12.84 -18.49 9.35
N TYR A 291 -11.86 -17.69 9.77
CA TYR A 291 -11.32 -16.59 8.95
C TYR A 291 -10.01 -16.99 8.28
N ILE A 292 -9.81 -16.48 7.06
CA ILE A 292 -8.51 -16.55 6.39
C ILE A 292 -7.65 -15.39 6.88
N ILE A 293 -6.60 -15.72 7.65
CA ILE A 293 -5.66 -14.76 8.24
C ILE A 293 -4.30 -14.86 7.54
N TYR A 294 -3.82 -13.74 7.01
CA TYR A 294 -2.48 -13.55 6.46
C TYR A 294 -1.61 -12.86 7.51
N ALA A 295 -0.35 -13.27 7.62
CA ALA A 295 0.62 -12.58 8.47
C ALA A 295 1.38 -11.53 7.65
N ASN A 296 1.44 -10.29 8.14
CA ASN A 296 2.23 -9.22 7.55
C ASN A 296 2.84 -8.30 8.64
N PRO A 297 3.81 -7.45 8.30
CA PRO A 297 4.15 -6.29 9.13
C PRO A 297 3.00 -5.29 9.18
N ASP A 298 2.96 -4.42 10.20
CA ASP A 298 1.94 -3.37 10.32
C ASP A 298 1.85 -2.49 9.06
N CYS A 299 3.00 -2.06 8.51
CA CYS A 299 3.06 -1.24 7.31
C CYS A 299 4.33 -1.54 6.49
N GLY A 300 4.66 -0.70 5.52
CA GLY A 300 5.89 -0.79 4.74
C GLY A 300 7.15 -0.59 5.57
N LEU A 301 8.23 -1.28 5.22
CA LEU A 301 9.50 -1.29 5.96
C LEU A 301 10.51 -0.22 5.49
N ARG A 302 10.09 0.74 4.66
CA ARG A 302 10.98 1.75 4.03
C ARG A 302 11.78 2.58 5.03
N THR A 303 11.29 2.74 6.25
CA THR A 303 11.90 3.56 7.31
C THR A 303 12.83 2.78 8.24
N ARG A 304 13.06 1.48 7.98
CA ARG A 304 13.95 0.61 8.76
C ARG A 304 15.27 0.36 8.02
N THR A 305 16.30 -0.04 8.78
CA THR A 305 17.53 -0.57 8.19
C THR A 305 17.26 -1.92 7.53
N LEU A 306 18.16 -2.35 6.63
CA LEU A 306 18.05 -3.66 5.99
C LEU A 306 18.09 -4.80 7.01
N GLU A 307 18.89 -4.68 8.07
CA GLU A 307 19.01 -5.68 9.12
C GLU A 307 17.71 -5.81 9.92
N VAL A 308 17.18 -4.68 10.41
CA VAL A 308 15.95 -4.66 11.22
C VAL A 308 14.77 -5.17 10.40
N ALA A 309 14.61 -4.67 9.17
CA ALA A 309 13.54 -5.11 8.28
C ALA A 309 13.61 -6.63 8.01
N TYR A 310 14.82 -7.19 7.84
CA TYR A 310 14.98 -8.59 7.46
C TYR A 310 14.63 -9.51 8.61
N GLU A 311 15.11 -9.18 9.81
CA GLU A 311 14.84 -9.98 11.00
C GLU A 311 13.36 -9.87 11.40
N LYS A 312 12.72 -8.71 11.25
CA LYS A 312 11.26 -8.60 11.37
C LYS A 312 10.52 -9.51 10.38
N LEU A 313 10.87 -9.48 9.09
CA LEU A 313 10.25 -10.36 8.09
C LEU A 313 10.45 -11.85 8.43
N LYS A 314 11.64 -12.24 8.89
CA LYS A 314 11.89 -13.61 9.35
C LYS A 314 11.05 -13.99 10.57
N SER A 315 10.89 -13.09 11.53
CA SER A 315 10.01 -13.31 12.68
C SER A 315 8.56 -13.51 12.25
N VAL A 316 8.07 -12.69 11.30
CA VAL A 316 6.73 -12.85 10.71
C VAL A 316 6.57 -14.25 10.09
N VAL A 317 7.48 -14.63 9.21
CA VAL A 317 7.43 -15.92 8.48
C VAL A 317 7.52 -17.10 9.45
N LYS A 318 8.47 -17.09 10.39
CA LYS A 318 8.66 -18.18 11.34
C LYS A 318 7.47 -18.28 12.31
N GLY A 319 6.98 -17.16 12.84
CA GLY A 319 5.80 -17.17 13.71
C GLY A 319 4.55 -17.69 12.99
N ALA A 320 4.36 -17.33 11.71
CA ALA A 320 3.27 -17.87 10.89
C ALA A 320 3.42 -19.37 10.60
N GLN A 321 4.64 -19.88 10.41
CA GLN A 321 4.90 -21.32 10.31
C GLN A 321 4.53 -22.03 11.61
N MET A 322 5.00 -21.54 12.75
CA MET A 322 4.70 -22.13 14.07
C MET A 322 3.20 -22.11 14.38
N ALA A 323 2.47 -21.04 14.02
CA ALA A 323 1.03 -20.97 14.23
C ALA A 323 0.28 -22.02 13.38
N ARG A 324 0.70 -22.24 12.13
CA ARG A 324 0.13 -23.27 11.25
C ARG A 324 0.40 -24.70 11.71
N GLU A 325 1.41 -24.93 12.53
CA GLU A 325 1.68 -26.27 13.10
C GLU A 325 0.76 -26.59 14.29
N GLU A 326 0.13 -25.58 14.90
CA GLU A 326 -0.76 -25.72 16.06
C GLU A 326 -2.26 -25.74 15.71
N ILE A 327 -2.61 -25.38 14.47
CA ILE A 327 -3.97 -25.39 13.91
C ILE A 327 -4.12 -26.62 13.02
#